data_AF-A0A1F9LV00-F1
#
_entry.id   AF-A0A1F9LV00-F1
#
_cell.length_a   1.000
_cell.length_b   1.000
_cell.length_c   1.000
_cell.angle_alpha   90.00
_cell.angle_beta   90.00
_cell.angle_gamma   90.00
#
_symmetry.space_group_name_H-M   'P 1'
#
loop_
_entity.id
_entity.type
_entity.pdbx_description
1 polymer ?
#
loop_
_entity_poly.entity_id
_entity_poly.type
_entity_poly.pdbx_seq_one_letter_code
_entity_poly.pdbx_strand_id
1 'polypeptide(L)'
;MGHGFHAKLENGGFVMRTGIVALSAVFVIGLSVAVMAGEVGGPQAPAKEITIDGKKPARFDHQKHMAVAGVSCGQCHHDAAYQPLSAEAIAALPKARSILCVSCHNEGFAKETLRQRKDIFHARCKECHTAGVGGKKGPTKCIDCHLK
;
A
#
# COMPACT_ATOMS: atom_id res chain seq x y z
N MET A 1 47.79 58.11 -24.81
CA MET A 1 49.00 57.78 -25.57
C MET A 1 49.97 57.18 -24.56
N GLY A 2 50.42 55.94 -24.63
CA GLY A 2 50.68 55.04 -25.74
C GLY A 2 51.86 54.17 -25.27
N HIS A 3 51.79 52.87 -25.55
CA HIS A 3 52.89 51.94 -25.83
C HIS A 3 54.26 52.30 -25.20
N GLY A 4 54.74 51.59 -24.18
CA GLY A 4 55.03 50.15 -24.21
C GLY A 4 56.55 50.00 -24.29
N PHE A 5 57.16 49.08 -23.54
CA PHE A 5 58.52 48.62 -23.86
C PHE A 5 58.76 47.21 -23.34
N HIS A 6 59.24 46.41 -24.28
CA HIS A 6 59.73 45.05 -24.12
C HIS A 6 61.09 45.03 -23.42
N ALA A 7 61.34 43.99 -22.63
CA ALA A 7 62.65 43.38 -22.41
C ALA A 7 62.38 41.98 -21.85
N LYS A 8 62.43 40.89 -22.65
CA LYS A 8 63.62 40.24 -23.22
C LYS A 8 64.71 40.02 -22.16
N LEU A 9 64.67 38.84 -21.54
CA LEU A 9 65.85 38.19 -20.99
C LEU A 9 65.91 36.76 -21.53
N GLU A 10 67.06 36.46 -22.12
CA GLU A 10 67.40 35.28 -22.87
C GLU A 10 68.26 34.34 -22.03
N ASN A 11 68.09 33.05 -22.31
CA ASN A 11 69.10 31.98 -22.31
C ASN A 11 69.63 31.40 -21.00
N GLY A 12 69.42 30.09 -20.85
CA GLY A 12 70.24 29.22 -20.00
C GLY A 12 69.54 27.91 -19.67
N GLY A 13 69.52 26.95 -20.60
CA GLY A 13 68.74 25.72 -20.48
C GLY A 13 69.33 24.63 -19.58
N PHE A 14 68.47 23.68 -19.18
CA PHE A 14 68.85 22.28 -18.96
C PHE A 14 67.63 21.34 -19.07
N VAL A 15 67.54 20.69 -20.24
CA VAL A 15 67.18 19.29 -20.51
C VAL A 15 66.01 18.62 -19.76
N MET A 16 64.86 18.57 -20.44
CA MET A 16 64.04 17.39 -20.81
C MET A 16 63.83 16.25 -19.79
N ARG A 17 62.56 16.03 -19.39
CA ARG A 17 61.84 14.76 -19.69
C ARG A 17 60.33 14.84 -19.41
N THR A 18 59.61 14.70 -20.52
CA THR A 18 58.20 14.35 -20.74
C THR A 18 57.55 13.46 -19.69
N GLY A 19 56.34 13.82 -19.25
CA GLY A 19 55.47 12.93 -18.48
C GLY A 19 54.19 13.55 -17.93
N ILE A 20 53.29 13.96 -18.82
CA ILE A 20 51.83 13.73 -18.74
C ILE A 20 51.06 14.20 -17.46
N VAL A 21 50.28 15.29 -17.62
CA VAL A 21 48.80 15.41 -17.41
C VAL A 21 48.25 14.86 -16.07
N ALA A 22 47.44 15.53 -15.25
CA ALA A 22 46.42 16.58 -15.41
C ALA A 22 46.10 17.07 -13.97
N LEU A 23 45.98 18.37 -13.75
CA LEU A 23 44.75 19.15 -13.86
C LEU A 23 43.81 19.02 -12.64
N SER A 24 43.71 20.16 -11.96
CA SER A 24 42.50 20.73 -11.34
C SER A 24 41.89 20.05 -10.12
N ALA A 25 42.29 20.60 -8.99
CA ALA A 25 41.45 20.80 -7.82
C ALA A 25 40.10 21.49 -8.16
N VAL A 26 39.04 20.98 -7.53
CA VAL A 26 37.87 21.71 -6.99
C VAL A 26 36.96 22.47 -7.99
N PHE A 27 35.81 21.86 -8.28
CA PHE A 27 34.54 22.55 -8.57
C PHE A 27 33.40 21.65 -8.02
N VAL A 28 32.95 21.88 -6.78
CA VAL A 28 31.74 22.65 -6.46
C VAL A 28 30.46 21.98 -7.00
N ILE A 29 29.71 21.41 -6.04
CA ILE A 29 28.24 21.31 -6.02
C ILE A 29 27.63 20.38 -7.08
N GLY A 30 27.80 19.07 -6.86
CA GLY A 30 26.87 18.05 -7.37
C GLY A 30 25.71 17.90 -6.39
N LEU A 31 24.63 18.62 -6.67
CA LEU A 31 23.33 18.57 -6.02
C LEU A 31 22.88 17.10 -5.79
N SER A 32 23.09 16.57 -4.58
CA SER A 32 22.54 15.29 -4.15
C SER A 32 21.04 15.44 -3.92
N VAL A 33 20.25 15.61 -4.99
CA VAL A 33 18.81 15.33 -4.92
C VAL A 33 18.68 13.82 -4.85
N ALA A 34 18.82 13.28 -3.64
CA ALA A 34 18.20 12.02 -3.31
C ALA A 34 16.69 12.25 -3.44
N VAL A 35 16.14 12.01 -4.63
CA VAL A 35 14.70 11.89 -4.81
C VAL A 35 14.31 10.70 -3.95
N MET A 36 13.78 11.01 -2.76
CA MET A 36 13.06 10.05 -1.95
C MET A 36 11.92 9.56 -2.84
N ALA A 37 12.08 8.35 -3.39
CA ALA A 37 10.95 7.57 -3.84
C ALA A 37 10.16 7.21 -2.58
N GLY A 38 9.38 8.18 -2.08
CA GLY A 38 8.30 7.90 -1.16
C GLY A 38 7.42 6.90 -1.87
N GLU A 39 7.24 5.73 -1.25
CA GLU A 39 6.43 4.67 -1.79
C GLU A 39 5.07 5.25 -2.20
N VAL A 40 4.80 5.29 -3.50
CA VAL A 40 3.47 5.48 -4.07
C VAL A 40 2.65 4.22 -3.82
N GLY A 41 2.53 3.86 -2.55
CA GLY A 41 1.77 2.72 -2.06
C GLY A 41 0.79 3.25 -1.04
N GLY A 42 -0.38 3.68 -1.50
CA GLY A 42 -1.50 3.92 -0.59
C GLY A 42 -1.82 2.68 0.25
N PRO A 43 -2.67 2.81 1.28
CA PRO A 43 -3.01 1.69 2.14
C PRO A 43 -3.56 0.50 1.36
N GLN A 44 -2.94 -0.66 1.56
CA GLN A 44 -3.22 -1.90 0.84
C GLN A 44 -3.89 -2.93 1.73
N ALA A 45 -4.86 -3.65 1.17
CA ALA A 45 -5.43 -4.83 1.80
C ALA A 45 -4.35 -5.92 1.96
N PRO A 46 -4.52 -6.87 2.91
CA PRO A 46 -3.62 -8.01 3.04
C PRO A 46 -3.40 -8.72 1.69
N ALA A 47 -2.13 -8.82 1.28
CA ALA A 47 -1.75 -9.41 0.00
C ALA A 47 -1.94 -10.94 -0.01
N LYS A 48 -1.83 -11.57 1.17
CA LYS A 48 -2.05 -13.00 1.34
C LYS A 48 -3.48 -13.27 1.81
N GLU A 49 -3.98 -14.44 1.46
CA GLU A 49 -5.19 -14.99 2.05
C GLU A 49 -5.09 -14.98 3.58
N ILE A 50 -6.17 -14.56 4.22
CA ILE A 50 -6.31 -14.53 5.66
C ILE A 50 -7.27 -15.62 6.13
N THR A 51 -7.15 -15.96 7.41
CA THR A 51 -8.12 -16.80 8.10
C THR A 51 -9.00 -15.92 8.99
N ILE A 52 -10.30 -16.01 8.82
CA ILE A 52 -11.29 -15.44 9.73
C ILE A 52 -11.48 -16.44 10.86
N ASP A 53 -10.98 -16.08 12.04
CA ASP A 53 -11.00 -16.97 13.22
C ASP A 53 -12.40 -17.17 13.79
N GLY A 54 -12.60 -18.34 14.41
CA GLY A 54 -13.82 -18.73 15.10
C GLY A 54 -13.87 -20.23 15.32
N LYS A 55 -15.02 -20.74 15.81
CA LYS A 55 -15.23 -22.19 16.01
C LYS A 55 -15.05 -23.01 14.73
N LYS A 56 -15.35 -22.41 13.58
CA LYS A 56 -15.09 -22.96 12.25
C LYS A 56 -14.37 -21.88 11.43
N PRO A 57 -13.03 -21.87 11.42
CA PRO A 57 -12.28 -20.85 10.69
C PRO A 57 -12.64 -20.84 9.21
N ALA A 58 -12.63 -19.67 8.59
CA ALA A 58 -12.95 -19.51 7.17
C ALA A 58 -11.82 -18.79 6.43
N ARG A 59 -11.56 -19.21 5.19
CA ARG A 59 -10.55 -18.58 4.32
C ARG A 59 -11.14 -17.34 3.67
N PHE A 60 -10.36 -16.27 3.58
CA PHE A 60 -10.76 -15.05 2.88
C PHE A 60 -9.56 -14.42 2.17
N ASP A 61 -9.76 -14.05 0.90
CA ASP A 61 -8.71 -13.52 0.04
C ASP A 61 -9.16 -12.16 -0.51
N HIS A 62 -8.53 -11.07 -0.04
CA HIS A 62 -8.87 -9.72 -0.46
C HIS A 62 -8.62 -9.51 -1.96
N GLN A 63 -7.55 -10.07 -2.50
CA GLN A 63 -7.17 -9.88 -3.90
C GLN A 63 -8.20 -10.51 -4.84
N LYS A 64 -8.71 -11.70 -4.50
CA LYS A 64 -9.79 -12.33 -5.26
C LYS A 64 -11.08 -11.52 -5.28
N HIS A 65 -11.44 -10.90 -4.15
CA HIS A 65 -12.67 -10.10 -4.07
C HIS A 65 -12.52 -8.77 -4.79
N MET A 66 -11.38 -8.10 -4.65
CA MET A 66 -11.09 -6.82 -5.33
C MET A 66 -10.95 -6.97 -6.85
N ALA A 67 -10.60 -8.16 -7.35
CA ALA A 67 -10.58 -8.46 -8.78
C ALA A 67 -11.98 -8.53 -9.42
N VAL A 68 -13.05 -8.56 -8.62
CA VAL A 68 -14.43 -8.51 -9.12
C VAL A 68 -14.83 -7.06 -9.34
N ALA A 69 -15.04 -6.68 -10.60
CA ALA A 69 -15.49 -5.35 -10.96
C ALA A 69 -16.76 -4.95 -10.19
N GLY A 70 -16.74 -3.77 -9.57
CA GLY A 70 -17.83 -3.29 -8.72
C GLY A 70 -17.72 -3.70 -7.25
N VAL A 71 -16.67 -4.44 -6.86
CA VAL A 71 -16.37 -4.69 -5.44
C VAL A 71 -15.39 -3.65 -4.90
N SER A 72 -15.74 -3.01 -3.78
CA SER A 72 -14.93 -1.98 -3.14
C SER A 72 -14.72 -2.27 -1.65
N CYS A 73 -13.72 -1.62 -1.04
CA CYS A 73 -13.42 -1.76 0.40
C CYS A 73 -14.66 -1.51 1.26
N GLY A 74 -15.43 -0.50 0.89
CA GLY A 74 -16.61 -0.01 1.59
C GLY A 74 -17.81 -0.95 1.60
N GLN A 75 -17.86 -1.95 0.71
CA GLN A 75 -18.93 -2.94 0.73
C GLN A 75 -18.87 -3.89 1.92
N CYS A 76 -17.65 -4.09 2.46
CA CYS A 76 -17.42 -4.90 3.65
C CYS A 76 -17.08 -4.03 4.87
N HIS A 77 -16.25 -2.99 4.66
CA HIS A 77 -15.85 -2.07 5.72
C HIS A 77 -16.72 -0.83 5.68
N HIS A 78 -17.74 -0.78 6.54
CA HIS A 78 -18.61 0.36 6.70
C HIS A 78 -18.57 0.91 8.13
N ASP A 79 -19.04 2.13 8.31
CA ASP A 79 -19.23 2.73 9.64
C ASP A 79 -20.55 2.31 10.29
N ALA A 80 -20.85 2.89 11.45
CA ALA A 80 -22.09 2.61 12.19
C ALA A 80 -23.36 3.14 11.48
N ALA A 81 -23.23 4.08 10.55
CA ALA A 81 -24.30 4.61 9.71
C ALA A 81 -24.39 3.89 8.35
N TYR A 82 -23.73 2.73 8.21
CA TYR A 82 -23.64 1.92 6.99
C TYR A 82 -23.01 2.66 5.81
N GLN A 83 -22.22 3.71 6.06
CA GLN A 83 -21.48 4.40 5.02
C GLN A 83 -20.18 3.64 4.70
N PRO A 84 -19.83 3.50 3.42
CA PRO A 84 -18.62 2.82 2.99
C PRO A 84 -17.38 3.57 3.49
N LEU A 85 -16.43 2.84 4.07
CA LEU A 85 -15.13 3.40 4.46
C LEU A 85 -14.15 3.39 3.29
N SER A 86 -13.30 4.42 3.22
CA SER A 86 -12.17 4.48 2.30
C SER A 86 -11.00 3.59 2.77
N ALA A 87 -10.04 3.30 1.88
CA ALA A 87 -8.86 2.51 2.23
C ALA A 87 -8.03 3.19 3.33
N GLU A 88 -7.94 4.52 3.31
CA GLU A 88 -7.24 5.35 4.27
C GLU A 88 -7.93 5.28 5.64
N ALA A 89 -9.25 5.41 5.65
CA ALA A 89 -10.04 5.29 6.87
C ALA A 89 -9.87 3.91 7.51
N ILE A 90 -9.83 2.84 6.70
CA ILE A 90 -9.61 1.45 7.17
C ILE A 90 -8.20 1.29 7.75
N ALA A 91 -7.18 1.82 7.08
CA ALA A 91 -5.79 1.69 7.50
C ALA A 91 -5.46 2.48 8.77
N ALA A 92 -6.20 3.56 9.04
CA ALA A 92 -6.11 4.30 10.29
C ALA A 92 -6.73 3.54 11.49
N LEU A 93 -7.47 2.45 11.27
CA LEU A 93 -8.10 1.69 12.36
C LEU A 93 -7.06 0.83 13.10
N PRO A 94 -7.15 0.71 14.43
CA PRO A 94 -6.29 -0.18 15.19
C PRO A 94 -6.46 -1.64 14.74
N LYS A 95 -5.35 -2.32 14.44
CA LYS A 95 -5.35 -3.71 13.95
C LYS A 95 -5.89 -4.73 14.97
N ALA A 96 -5.91 -4.39 16.26
CA ALA A 96 -6.28 -5.28 17.36
C ALA A 96 -7.80 -5.41 17.63
N ARG A 97 -8.70 -4.78 16.84
CA ARG A 97 -10.15 -4.74 17.17
C ARG A 97 -10.91 -6.01 16.81
N SER A 98 -10.43 -7.19 17.23
CA SER A 98 -11.07 -8.52 17.27
C SER A 98 -12.23 -8.82 16.29
N ILE A 99 -12.07 -8.36 15.05
CA ILE A 99 -12.99 -8.38 13.90
C ILE A 99 -13.99 -7.21 13.91
N LEU A 100 -13.64 -6.09 13.27
CA LEU A 100 -14.37 -4.79 13.15
C LEU A 100 -15.90 -4.86 13.12
N CYS A 101 -16.45 -5.95 12.62
CA CYS A 101 -17.85 -6.27 12.71
C CYS A 101 -18.32 -6.34 14.18
N VAL A 102 -17.76 -7.26 14.98
CA VAL A 102 -18.23 -7.57 16.34
C VAL A 102 -17.92 -6.47 17.37
N SER A 103 -17.11 -5.47 17.03
CA SER A 103 -16.96 -4.30 17.89
C SER A 103 -18.24 -3.48 18.01
N CYS A 104 -19.06 -3.46 16.94
CA CYS A 104 -20.35 -2.78 16.93
C CYS A 104 -21.52 -3.77 16.92
N HIS A 105 -21.36 -4.88 16.18
CA HIS A 105 -22.30 -5.99 16.12
C HIS A 105 -22.13 -6.92 17.32
N ASN A 106 -22.56 -6.45 18.48
CA ASN A 106 -22.47 -7.12 19.76
C ASN A 106 -23.86 -7.21 20.41
N GLU A 107 -23.95 -7.63 21.66
CA GLU A 107 -25.21 -7.80 22.40
C GLU A 107 -26.09 -6.54 22.42
N GLY A 108 -25.50 -5.34 22.36
CA GLY A 108 -26.21 -4.06 22.31
C GLY A 108 -26.64 -3.61 20.92
N PHE A 109 -26.29 -4.34 19.85
CA PHE A 109 -26.66 -3.93 18.49
C PHE A 109 -28.17 -4.00 18.27
N ALA A 110 -28.76 -2.98 17.64
CA ALA A 110 -30.21 -2.86 17.49
C ALA A 110 -30.84 -4.05 16.74
N LYS A 111 -30.17 -4.56 15.70
CA LYS A 111 -30.65 -5.71 14.93
C LYS A 111 -30.13 -7.00 15.54
N GLU A 112 -30.97 -7.67 16.31
CA GLU A 112 -30.59 -8.87 17.08
C GLU A 112 -29.98 -9.98 16.21
N THR A 113 -30.49 -10.15 15.00
CA THR A 113 -30.02 -11.15 14.03
C THR A 113 -28.61 -10.88 13.51
N LEU A 114 -28.03 -9.71 13.78
CA LEU A 114 -26.66 -9.34 13.39
C LEU A 114 -25.77 -9.10 14.61
N ARG A 115 -26.10 -9.65 15.79
CA ARG A 115 -25.25 -9.54 16.99
C ARG A 115 -24.13 -10.59 17.03
N GLN A 116 -24.32 -11.69 16.32
CA GLN A 116 -23.42 -12.84 16.39
C GLN A 116 -22.47 -12.87 15.19
N ARG A 117 -21.19 -13.18 15.44
CA ARG A 117 -20.15 -13.28 14.41
C ARG A 117 -20.60 -14.12 13.19
N LYS A 118 -21.19 -15.29 13.46
CA LYS A 118 -21.71 -16.20 12.43
C LYS A 118 -22.70 -15.49 11.50
N ASP A 119 -23.65 -14.76 12.08
CA ASP A 119 -24.75 -14.19 11.34
C ASP A 119 -24.33 -12.95 10.55
N ILE A 120 -23.41 -12.15 11.08
CA ILE A 120 -22.83 -11.02 10.34
C ILE A 120 -22.13 -11.49 9.07
N PHE A 121 -21.26 -12.50 9.19
CA PHE A 121 -20.54 -13.02 8.04
C PHE A 121 -21.45 -13.78 7.08
N HIS A 122 -22.40 -14.58 7.57
CA HIS A 122 -23.32 -15.27 6.67
C HIS A 122 -24.25 -14.30 5.94
N ALA A 123 -24.71 -13.23 6.58
CA ALA A 123 -25.45 -12.18 5.91
C ALA A 123 -24.57 -11.51 4.84
N ARG A 124 -23.41 -10.95 5.22
CA ARG A 124 -22.58 -10.18 4.28
C ARG A 124 -22.00 -11.03 3.15
N CYS A 125 -21.46 -12.20 3.46
CA CYS A 125 -20.76 -13.06 2.49
C CYS A 125 -21.75 -13.89 1.67
N LYS A 126 -22.65 -14.65 2.30
CA LYS A 126 -23.51 -15.59 1.55
C LYS A 126 -24.58 -14.86 0.75
N GLU A 127 -25.13 -13.75 1.24
CA GLU A 127 -26.11 -12.98 0.45
C GLU A 127 -25.44 -12.39 -0.79
N CYS A 128 -24.25 -11.79 -0.65
CA CYS A 128 -23.47 -11.28 -1.78
C CYS A 128 -23.13 -12.38 -2.79
N HIS A 129 -22.68 -13.56 -2.31
CA HIS A 129 -22.37 -14.69 -3.18
C HIS A 129 -23.60 -15.25 -3.90
N THR A 130 -24.77 -15.21 -3.25
CA THR A 130 -26.05 -15.68 -3.82
C THR A 130 -26.59 -14.71 -4.87
N ALA A 131 -26.55 -13.41 -4.57
CA ALA A 131 -26.97 -12.34 -5.46
C ALA A 131 -26.02 -12.21 -6.67
N GLY A 132 -24.71 -12.28 -6.41
CA GLY A 132 -23.66 -12.09 -7.39
C GLY A 132 -23.39 -10.63 -7.74
N VAL A 133 -22.26 -10.39 -8.41
CA VAL A 133 -21.84 -9.07 -8.92
C VAL A 133 -21.38 -9.25 -10.35
N GLY A 134 -21.93 -8.47 -11.28
CA GLY A 134 -21.57 -8.56 -12.71
C GLY A 134 -21.79 -9.96 -13.31
N GLY A 135 -22.84 -10.67 -12.87
CA GLY A 135 -23.14 -12.04 -13.30
C GLY A 135 -22.27 -13.13 -12.66
N LYS A 136 -21.30 -12.78 -11.82
CA LYS A 136 -20.44 -13.74 -11.10
C LYS A 136 -21.01 -14.02 -9.72
N LYS A 137 -21.13 -15.29 -9.36
CA LYS A 137 -21.54 -15.76 -8.03
C LYS A 137 -20.35 -16.31 -7.25
N GLY A 138 -20.44 -16.26 -5.93
CA GLY A 138 -19.43 -16.80 -5.03
C GLY A 138 -19.82 -18.16 -4.42
N PRO A 139 -18.92 -18.78 -3.65
CA PRO A 139 -19.19 -20.03 -2.96
C PRO A 139 -20.29 -19.89 -1.91
N THR A 140 -21.19 -20.88 -1.84
CA THR A 140 -22.30 -20.87 -0.87
C THR A 140 -22.35 -22.12 0.01
N LYS A 141 -21.57 -23.16 -0.31
CA LYS A 141 -21.47 -24.38 0.49
C LYS A 141 -20.56 -24.15 1.68
N CYS A 142 -20.83 -24.84 2.80
CA CYS A 142 -20.11 -24.65 4.05
C CYS A 142 -18.60 -24.84 3.90
N ILE A 143 -18.18 -25.91 3.22
CA ILE A 143 -16.78 -26.31 3.07
C ILE A 143 -16.00 -25.47 2.05
N ASP A 144 -16.68 -24.67 1.25
CA ASP A 144 -16.03 -23.82 0.25
C ASP A 144 -15.39 -22.59 0.93
N CYS A 145 -15.90 -22.22 2.12
CA CYS A 145 -15.35 -21.14 2.94
C CYS A 145 -14.65 -21.67 4.20
N HIS A 146 -15.26 -22.62 4.90
CA HIS A 146 -14.73 -23.14 6.16
C HIS A 146 -13.65 -24.18 5.94
N LEU A 147 -12.54 -24.03 6.67
CA LEU A 147 -11.49 -25.05 6.76
C LEU A 147 -12.09 -26.36 7.28
N LYS A 148 -11.66 -27.49 6.70
CA LYS A 148 -12.05 -28.83 7.14
C LYS A 148 -11.39 -29.19 8.47
#